data_AF-A0A2M9D7A8-F1
#
_entry.id   AF-A0A2M9D7A8-F1
#
_cell.length_a   1.000
_cell.length_b   1.000
_cell.length_c   1.000
_cell.angle_alpha   90.00
_cell.angle_beta   90.00
_cell.angle_gamma   90.00
#
_symmetry.space_group_name_H-M   'P 1'
#
loop_
_entity.id
_entity.type
_entity.pdbx_description
1 polymer ?
#
loop_
_entity_poly.entity_id
_entity_poly.type
_entity_poly.pdbx_seq_one_letter_code
_entity_poly.pdbx_strand_id
1 'polypeptide(L)'
;MAKVEDKKTAETAEVARGYRKTRRGLVTSDKMDKTIVVIVEDRVKHPLYGKVVRRNSKVKVHDEANTAGVGDSVLISETRPLSATKRWRLVEILEKAK
;
A
#
# COMPACT_ATOMS: atom_id res chain seq x y z
N MET A 1 -23.17 30.50 -40.70
CA MET A 1 -21.87 30.56 -41.40
C MET A 1 -20.99 31.44 -40.51
N ALA A 2 -19.93 31.01 -39.84
CA ALA A 2 -18.89 30.07 -40.24
C ALA A 2 -18.69 28.92 -39.24
N LYS A 3 -18.41 27.75 -39.81
CA LYS A 3 -17.91 26.53 -39.19
C LYS A 3 -16.37 26.62 -39.15
N VAL A 4 -15.71 25.63 -38.53
CA VAL A 4 -14.26 25.32 -38.53
C VAL A 4 -13.58 25.97 -37.30
N GLU A 5 -13.02 25.24 -36.33
CA GLU A 5 -12.13 24.07 -36.42
C GLU A 5 -12.31 23.06 -35.27
N ASP A 6 -12.45 21.79 -35.67
CA ASP A 6 -12.19 20.61 -34.87
C ASP A 6 -10.76 20.60 -34.31
N LYS A 7 -10.60 20.62 -32.99
CA LYS A 7 -9.37 20.13 -32.33
C LYS A 7 -9.61 18.73 -31.81
N LYS A 8 -9.24 17.78 -32.67
CA LYS A 8 -9.08 16.36 -32.42
C LYS A 8 -8.02 16.16 -31.32
N THR A 9 -8.44 15.94 -30.08
CA THR A 9 -7.54 15.48 -29.01
C THR A 9 -7.24 14.01 -29.26
N ALA A 10 -5.97 13.71 -29.50
CA ALA A 10 -5.49 12.38 -29.82
C ALA A 10 -5.81 11.38 -28.70
N GLU A 11 -6.55 10.32 -29.06
CA GLU A 11 -6.75 9.13 -28.25
C GLU A 11 -5.38 8.47 -28.01
N THR A 12 -4.84 8.71 -26.82
CA THR A 12 -3.68 7.96 -26.34
C THR A 12 -4.24 6.64 -25.83
N ALA A 13 -3.87 5.52 -26.48
CA ALA A 13 -4.29 4.19 -26.05
C ALA A 13 -4.04 4.02 -24.55
N GLU A 14 -5.12 3.88 -23.76
CA GLU A 14 -5.06 3.71 -22.32
C GLU A 14 -4.38 2.38 -22.01
N VAL A 15 -3.07 2.42 -21.78
CA VAL A 15 -2.35 1.26 -21.26
C VAL A 15 -2.82 1.07 -19.82
N ALA A 16 -3.77 0.15 -19.64
CA ALA A 16 -4.25 -0.24 -18.32
C ALA A 16 -3.06 -0.68 -17.47
N ARG A 17 -2.78 0.06 -16.40
CA ARG A 17 -1.67 -0.24 -15.49
C ARG A 17 -1.92 -1.59 -14.82
N GLY A 18 -0.91 -2.46 -14.81
CA GLY A 18 -1.01 -3.76 -14.15
C GLY A 18 -1.41 -3.66 -12.68
N TYR A 19 -2.21 -4.62 -12.22
CA TYR A 19 -2.68 -4.70 -10.84
C TYR A 19 -1.53 -4.90 -9.85
N ARG A 20 -1.50 -4.11 -8.77
CA ARG A 20 -0.55 -4.25 -7.67
C ARG A 20 -1.29 -4.68 -6.41
N LYS A 21 -0.69 -5.56 -5.60
CA LYS A 21 -1.34 -6.03 -4.38
C LYS A 21 -1.46 -4.90 -3.36
N THR A 22 -2.59 -4.84 -2.70
CA THR A 22 -2.86 -3.97 -1.56
C THR A 22 -3.07 -4.81 -0.31
N ARG A 23 -2.60 -4.34 0.84
CA ARG A 23 -2.80 -4.99 2.14
C ARG A 23 -3.20 -3.96 3.17
N ARG A 24 -3.89 -4.39 4.22
CA ARG A 24 -4.19 -3.58 5.40
C ARG A 24 -3.35 -4.08 6.57
N GLY A 25 -2.97 -3.18 7.47
CA GLY A 25 -2.19 -3.54 8.63
C GLY A 25 -2.13 -2.44 9.67
N LEU A 26 -1.52 -2.77 10.81
CA LEU A 26 -1.36 -1.87 11.94
C LEU A 26 0.08 -1.38 12.04
N VAL A 27 0.26 -0.08 12.30
CA VAL A 27 1.58 0.51 12.49
C VAL A 27 2.13 0.14 13.87
N THR A 28 3.30 -0.49 13.89
CA THR A 28 3.99 -0.90 15.13
C THR A 28 5.11 0.07 15.53
N SER A 29 5.76 0.70 14.55
CA SER A 29 6.90 1.60 14.82
C SER A 29 7.02 2.67 13.75
N ASP A 30 7.22 3.90 14.22
CA ASP A 30 7.52 5.10 13.42
C ASP A 30 8.87 5.73 13.85
N LYS A 31 9.84 4.89 14.23
CA LYS A 31 11.14 5.39 14.72
C LYS A 31 12.13 5.79 13.61
N MET A 32 11.81 5.52 12.35
CA MET A 32 12.71 5.72 11.22
C MET A 32 12.20 6.83 10.32
N ASP A 33 13.12 7.61 9.74
CA ASP A 33 12.71 8.66 8.80
C ASP A 33 12.03 8.06 7.56
N LYS A 34 10.89 8.66 7.17
CA LYS A 34 10.12 8.33 5.97
C LYS A 34 9.74 6.85 5.85
N THR A 35 9.69 6.16 6.99
CA THR A 35 9.55 4.71 7.04
C THR A 35 8.80 4.24 8.28
N ILE A 36 7.63 3.65 8.05
CA ILE A 36 6.85 3.00 9.10
C ILE A 36 6.97 1.47 9.01
N VAL A 37 6.92 0.80 10.15
CA VAL A 37 6.85 -0.66 10.23
C VAL A 37 5.41 -1.07 10.48
N VAL A 38 4.84 -1.83 9.54
CA VAL A 38 3.44 -2.29 9.59
C VAL A 38 3.41 -3.79 9.79
N ILE A 39 2.53 -4.26 10.69
CA ILE A 39 2.18 -5.67 10.81
C ILE A 39 0.99 -5.94 9.89
N VAL A 40 1.19 -6.88 8.97
CA VAL A 40 0.13 -7.47 8.16
C VAL A 40 -0.24 -8.81 8.77
N GLU A 41 -1.53 -9.02 9.02
CA GLU A 41 -2.04 -10.29 9.49
C GLU A 41 -2.62 -11.11 8.33
N ASP A 42 -2.14 -12.34 8.19
CA ASP A 42 -2.69 -13.34 7.28
C ASP A 42 -3.26 -14.52 8.09
N ARG A 43 -4.40 -15.07 7.66
CA ARG A 43 -4.96 -16.30 8.24
C ARG A 43 -4.63 -17.48 7.33
N VAL A 44 -3.81 -18.41 7.83
CA VAL A 44 -3.33 -19.56 7.06
C VAL A 44 -3.75 -20.85 7.74
N LYS A 45 -4.23 -21.83 6.97
CA LYS A 45 -4.52 -23.17 7.49
C LYS A 45 -3.20 -23.92 7.73
N HIS A 46 -3.05 -24.54 8.89
CA HIS A 46 -1.94 -25.45 9.12
C HIS A 46 -2.00 -26.61 8.12
N PRO A 47 -0.91 -26.96 7.42
CA PRO A 47 -0.95 -27.90 6.30
C PRO A 47 -1.45 -29.29 6.70
N LEU A 48 -1.03 -29.81 7.87
CA LEU A 48 -1.45 -31.13 8.36
C LEU A 48 -2.82 -31.10 9.06
N TYR A 49 -2.97 -30.27 10.08
CA TYR A 49 -4.16 -30.28 10.95
C TYR A 49 -5.35 -29.45 10.47
N GLY A 50 -5.19 -28.63 9.43
CA GLY A 50 -6.28 -27.76 8.92
C GLY A 50 -6.71 -26.61 9.86
N LYS A 51 -6.18 -26.54 11.09
CA LYS A 51 -6.45 -25.46 12.04
C LYS A 51 -6.03 -24.11 11.46
N VAL A 52 -6.94 -23.13 11.50
CA VAL A 52 -6.65 -21.76 11.04
C VAL A 52 -5.77 -21.07 12.07
N VAL A 53 -4.58 -20.64 11.64
CA VAL A 53 -3.57 -19.97 12.47
C VAL A 53 -3.36 -18.55 11.94
N ARG A 54 -3.18 -17.58 12.84
CA ARG A 54 -2.81 -16.21 12.50
C ARG A 54 -1.30 -16.11 12.28
N ARG A 55 -0.88 -15.55 11.15
CA ARG A 55 0.52 -15.29 10.81
C ARG A 55 0.73 -13.79 10.64
N ASN A 56 1.65 -13.24 11.42
CA ASN A 56 1.95 -11.82 11.40
C ASN A 56 3.27 -11.60 10.65
N SER A 57 3.24 -10.73 9.63
CA SER A 57 4.42 -10.36 8.84
C SER A 57 4.70 -8.88 9.01
N LYS A 58 5.93 -8.51 9.37
CA LYS A 58 6.36 -7.12 9.46
C LYS A 58 6.88 -6.65 8.10
N VAL A 59 6.35 -5.54 7.61
CA VAL A 59 6.78 -4.91 6.36
C VAL A 59 7.19 -3.47 6.59
N LYS A 60 8.24 -3.02 5.89
CA LYS A 60 8.66 -1.62 5.90
C LYS A 60 7.97 -0.87 4.76
N VAL A 61 7.29 0.19 5.12
CA VAL A 61 6.46 0.99 4.22
C VAL A 61 7.08 2.38 4.09
N HIS A 62 7.10 2.92 2.88
CA HIS A 62 7.50 4.30 2.65
C HIS A 62 6.31 5.24 2.84
N ASP A 63 6.51 6.21 3.72
CA ASP A 63 5.69 7.42 3.87
C ASP A 63 6.63 8.61 3.65
N GLU A 64 6.28 9.57 2.79
CA GLU A 64 7.12 10.73 2.53
C GLU A 64 6.91 11.85 3.56
N ALA A 65 5.70 11.93 4.12
CA ALA A 65 5.26 13.03 4.96
C ALA A 65 5.23 12.68 6.46
N ASN A 66 5.65 11.46 6.84
CA ASN A 66 5.66 10.97 8.22
C ASN A 66 4.31 11.22 8.93
N THR A 67 3.22 10.88 8.23
CA THR A 67 1.85 11.20 8.64
C THR A 67 1.19 10.13 9.51
N ALA A 68 1.64 8.88 9.38
CA ALA A 68 1.08 7.73 10.11
C ALA A 68 1.84 7.49 11.42
N GLY A 69 1.10 7.50 12.53
CA GLY A 69 1.62 7.25 13.87
C GLY A 69 1.55 5.77 14.28
N VAL A 70 2.11 5.45 15.44
CA VAL A 70 2.02 4.11 16.04
C VAL A 70 0.58 3.83 16.46
N GLY A 71 0.06 2.65 16.08
CA GLY A 71 -1.31 2.24 16.39
C GLY A 71 -2.32 2.51 15.26
N ASP A 72 -1.93 3.22 14.21
CA ASP A 72 -2.83 3.54 13.09
C ASP A 72 -3.13 2.29 12.22
N SER A 73 -4.36 2.23 11.70
CA SER A 73 -4.78 1.26 10.67
C SER A 73 -4.52 1.85 9.29
N VAL A 74 -3.64 1.21 8.52
CA VAL A 74 -3.17 1.75 7.22
C VAL A 74 -3.42 0.80 6.06
N LEU A 75 -3.71 1.38 4.89
CA LEU A 75 -3.74 0.69 3.60
C LEU A 75 -2.40 0.89 2.90
N ILE A 76 -1.77 -0.23 2.50
CA ILE A 76 -0.46 -0.25 1.86
C ILE A 76 -0.54 -0.90 0.48
N SER A 77 0.29 -0.43 -0.45
CA SER A 77 0.37 -0.95 -1.82
C SER A 77 1.81 -1.33 -2.18
N GLU A 78 1.96 -2.42 -2.93
CA GLU A 78 3.26 -2.83 -3.46
C GLU A 78 3.82 -1.76 -4.41
N THR A 79 5.13 -1.59 -4.36
CA THR A 79 5.85 -0.68 -5.26
C THR A 79 7.19 -1.29 -5.66
N ARG A 80 7.87 -0.61 -6.59
CA ARG A 80 9.27 -0.94 -6.92
C ARG A 80 10.11 -0.88 -5.64
N PRO A 81 11.22 -1.62 -5.54
CA PRO A 81 12.14 -1.47 -4.41
C PRO A 81 12.58 -0.01 -4.25
N LEU A 82 12.35 0.55 -3.06
CA LEU A 82 12.80 1.90 -2.70
C LEU A 82 14.10 1.88 -1.89
N SER A 83 14.38 0.76 -1.23
CA SER A 83 15.58 0.49 -0.45
C SER A 83 15.81 -1.03 -0.41
N ALA A 84 16.80 -1.53 0.33
CA ALA A 84 17.07 -2.96 0.46
C ALA A 84 15.83 -3.75 0.92
N THR A 85 15.06 -3.21 1.89
CA THR A 85 13.92 -3.90 2.51
C THR A 85 12.55 -3.23 2.27
N LYS A 86 12.52 -2.00 1.76
CA LYS A 86 11.26 -1.26 1.52
C LYS A 86 10.67 -1.65 0.15
N ARG A 87 9.49 -2.26 0.17
CA ARG A 87 8.74 -2.72 -1.03
C ARG A 87 7.29 -2.22 -1.08
N TRP A 88 6.88 -1.46 -0.06
CA TRP A 88 5.51 -1.01 0.13
C TRP A 88 5.48 0.51 0.28
N ARG A 89 4.41 1.14 -0.19
CA ARG A 89 4.12 2.57 0.04
C ARG A 89 2.80 2.72 0.80
N LEU A 90 2.70 3.78 1.58
CA LEU A 90 1.44 4.19 2.20
C LEU A 90 0.48 4.68 1.10
N VAL A 91 -0.78 4.24 1.17
CA VAL A 91 -1.85 4.72 0.27
C VAL A 91 -2.80 5.62 1.05
N GLU A 92 -3.30 5.11 2.17
CA GLU A 92 -4.34 5.77 2.95
C GLU A 92 -4.22 5.34 4.43
N ILE A 93 -4.51 6.27 5.33
CA ILE A 93 -4.71 5.98 6.75
C ILE A 93 -6.21 5.81 6.95
N LEU A 94 -6.65 4.59 7.27
CA LEU A 94 -8.06 4.25 7.40
C LEU A 94 -8.62 4.74 8.73
N GLU A 95 -7.89 4.47 9.82
CA GLU A 95 -8.27 4.87 11.16
C GLU A 95 -7.02 5.35 11.90
N LYS A 96 -7.10 6.54 12.49
CA LYS A 96 -6.08 7.02 13.41
C LYS A 96 -6.33 6.46 14.81
N ALA A 97 -5.26 6.10 15.49
CA ALA A 97 -5.33 5.70 16.89
C ALA A 97 -5.93 6.84 17.73
N LYS A 98 -6.84 6.49 18.64
CA LYS A 98 -7.48 7.41 19.59
C LYS A 98 -6.61 7.59 20.84
#